data_AF-A0A7Y6MYW6-F1
#
_entry.id   AF-A0A7Y6MYW6-F1
#
_cell.length_a   1.000
_cell.length_b   1.000
_cell.length_c   1.000
_cell.angle_alpha   90.00
_cell.angle_beta   90.00
_cell.angle_gamma   90.00
#
_symmetry.space_group_name_H-M   'P 1'
#
loop_
_entity.id
_entity.type
_entity.pdbx_description
1 polymer ?
#
loop_
_entity_poly.entity_id
_entity_poly.type
_entity_poly.pdbx_seq_one_letter_code
_entity_poly.pdbx_strand_id
1 'polypeptide(L)' 'MQTLRPQPFVFYAAALKNAPDGLEAMKFVDFVSSPEGQGLFRQYGYGRPKGDPLY' A
#
# COMPACT_ATOMS: atom_id res chain seq x y z
N MET A 1 -19.51 19.50 -22.85
CA MET A 1 -18.27 19.23 -22.09
C MET A 1 -18.59 18.20 -21.03
N GLN A 2 -17.86 17.09 -21.00
CA GLN A 2 -18.06 16.02 -20.01
C GLN A 2 -17.01 16.17 -18.92
N THR A 3 -17.44 16.43 -17.69
CA THR A 3 -16.53 16.51 -16.55
C THR A 3 -16.09 15.11 -16.14
N LEU A 4 -14.80 14.81 -16.30
CA LEU A 4 -14.23 13.54 -15.85
C LEU A 4 -14.03 13.56 -14.32
N ARG A 5 -14.43 12.48 -13.65
CA ARG A 5 -14.22 12.25 -12.21
C ARG A 5 -13.36 11.01 -12.01
N PRO A 6 -12.04 11.08 -12.25
CA PRO A 6 -11.16 9.94 -12.08
C PRO A 6 -11.14 9.51 -10.61
N GLN A 7 -11.16 8.19 -10.39
CA GLN A 7 -11.00 7.61 -9.06
C GLN A 7 -9.50 7.44 -8.78
N PRO A 8 -9.07 7.59 -7.50
CA PRO A 8 -7.70 7.30 -7.12
C PRO A 8 -7.34 5.85 -7.45
N PHE A 9 -6.20 5.65 -8.10
CA PHE A 9 -5.62 4.33 -8.26
C PHE A 9 -4.73 4.05 -7.05
N VAL A 10 -5.15 3.12 -6.19
CA VAL A 10 -4.54 2.86 -4.88
C VAL A 10 -4.09 1.40 -4.80
N PHE A 11 -2.92 1.19 -4.22
CA PHE A 11 -2.39 -0.14 -3.91
C PHE A 11 -2.52 -0.40 -2.41
N TYR A 12 -2.92 -1.62 -2.06
CA TYR A 12 -3.05 -2.08 -0.68
C TYR A 12 -2.15 -3.30 -0.44
N ALA A 13 -1.63 -3.41 0.78
CA ALA A 13 -0.94 -4.60 1.27
C ALA A 13 -1.66 -5.10 2.52
N ALA A 14 -1.83 -6.41 2.64
CA ALA A 14 -2.48 -7.03 3.79
C ALA A 14 -1.92 -8.44 4.02
N ALA A 15 -1.84 -8.84 5.29
CA ALA A 15 -1.59 -10.22 5.67
C ALA A 15 -2.91 -10.99 5.71
N LEU A 16 -3.00 -12.11 4.99
CA LEU A 16 -4.21 -12.94 4.98
C LEU A 16 -4.34 -13.73 6.29
N LYS A 17 -5.57 -13.88 6.78
CA LYS A 17 -5.85 -14.64 8.02
C LYS A 17 -5.39 -16.09 7.97
N ASN A 18 -5.33 -16.67 6.78
CA ASN A 18 -4.91 -18.05 6.51
C ASN A 18 -3.56 -18.12 5.78
N ALA A 19 -2.73 -17.07 5.86
CA ALA A 19 -1.40 -17.11 5.29
C ALA A 19 -0.61 -18.30 5.88
N PRO A 20 0.09 -19.11 5.05
CA PRO A 20 0.91 -20.22 5.53
C PRO A 20 1.96 -19.78 6.56
N ASP A 21 2.46 -18.55 6.40
CA ASP A 21 3.29 -17.85 7.38
C ASP A 21 2.75 -16.44 7.61
N GLY A 22 1.88 -16.31 8.60
CA GLY A 22 1.26 -15.02 8.95
C GLY A 22 2.23 -14.01 9.54
N LEU A 23 3.30 -14.48 10.21
CA LEU A 23 4.27 -13.59 10.85
C LEU A 23 5.13 -12.90 9.78
N GLU A 24 5.62 -13.66 8.80
CA GLU A 24 6.38 -13.08 7.68
C GLU A 24 5.51 -12.19 6.79
N ALA A 25 4.23 -12.55 6.60
CA ALA A 25 3.28 -11.70 5.90
C ALA A 25 3.09 -10.33 6.60
N MET A 26 2.98 -10.32 7.94
CA MET A 26 2.89 -9.08 8.70
C MET A 26 4.17 -8.25 8.61
N LYS A 27 5.35 -8.87 8.71
CA LYS A 27 6.63 -8.17 8.53
C LYS A 27 6.74 -7.50 7.16
N PHE A 28 6.22 -8.14 6.12
CA PHE A 28 6.16 -7.53 4.79
C PHE A 28 5.25 -6.30 4.77
N VAL A 29 4.06 -6.37 5.36
CA VAL A 29 3.12 -5.23 5.45
C VAL A 29 3.75 -4.06 6.22
N ASP A 30 4.43 -4.35 7.33
CA ASP A 30 5.15 -3.35 8.13
C ASP A 30 6.27 -2.70 7.32
N PHE A 31 7.05 -3.50 6.58
CA PHE A 31 8.14 -3.01 5.74
C PHE A 31 7.63 -2.08 4.64
N VAL A 32 6.62 -2.47 3.86
CA VAL A 32 6.11 -1.64 2.75
C VAL A 32 5.42 -0.36 3.24
N SER A 33 4.94 -0.36 4.48
CA SER A 33 4.36 0.81 5.15
C SER A 33 5.40 1.73 5.79
N SER A 34 6.61 1.23 6.05
CA SER A 34 7.69 1.98 6.68
C SER A 34 8.24 3.12 5.80
N PRO A 35 8.98 4.08 6.38
CA PRO A 35 9.66 5.13 5.61
C PRO A 35 10.57 4.59 4.50
N GLU A 36 11.21 3.44 4.73
CA GLU A 36 12.11 2.77 3.79
C GLU A 36 11.33 2.18 2.61
N GLY A 37 10.30 1.36 2.88
CA GLY A 37 9.43 0.80 1.83
C GLY A 37 8.73 1.88 1.01
N GLN A 38 8.24 2.93 1.67
CA GLN A 38 7.69 4.11 0.98
C GLN A 38 8.74 4.88 0.19
N GLY A 39 10.02 4.82 0.59
CA GLY A 39 11.16 5.33 -0.17
C GLY A 39 11.32 4.62 -1.51
N LEU A 40 11.25 3.30 -1.50
CA LEU A 40 11.32 2.47 -2.69
C LEU A 40 10.18 2.82 -3.67
N PHE A 41 8.94 2.90 -3.18
CA PHE A 41 7.81 3.29 -4.01
C PHE A 41 8.00 4.65 -4.70
N ARG A 42 8.50 5.66 -3.97
CA ARG A 42 8.80 6.97 -4.56
C ARG A 42 9.86 6.89 -5.66
N GLN A 43 10.90 6.08 -5.48
CA GLN A 43 11.96 5.90 -6.47
C GLN A 43 11.42 5.35 -7.81
N TYR A 44 10.38 4.51 -7.75
CA TYR A 44 9.73 3.93 -8.93
C TYR A 44 8.49 4.70 -9.42
N GLY A 45 8.27 5.92 -8.93
CA GLY A 45 7.21 6.81 -9.42
C GLY A 45 5.82 6.58 -8.80
N TYR A 46 5.73 5.78 -7.74
CA TYR A 46 4.48 5.63 -6.98
C TYR A 46 4.25 6.84 -6.06
N GLY A 47 2.99 7.27 -6.00
CA GLY A 47 2.54 8.32 -5.09
C GLY A 47 2.47 7.83 -3.65
N ARG A 48 2.48 8.78 -2.70
CA ARG A 48 2.19 8.46 -1.30
C ARG A 48 0.73 8.02 -1.14
N PRO A 49 0.43 7.11 -0.20
CA PRO A 49 -0.94 6.85 0.19
C PRO A 49 -1.62 8.16 0.62
N LYS A 50 -2.86 8.36 0.16
CA LYS A 50 -3.66 9.55 0.46
C LYS A 50 -4.87 9.12 1.30
N GLY A 51 -4.67 9.04 2.61
CA GLY A 51 -5.72 8.67 3.57
C GLY A 51 -5.19 7.78 4.67
N ASP A 52 -6.08 7.48 5.63
CA ASP A 52 -5.79 6.54 6.70
C ASP A 52 -5.75 5.10 6.16
N PRO A 53 -4.99 4.19 6.80
CA PRO A 53 -5.07 2.76 6.49
C PRO A 53 -6.51 2.28 6.54
N LEU A 54 -6.91 1.46 5.58
CA LEU A 54 -8.11 0.66 5.75
C LEU A 54 -7.77 -0.36 6.83
N TYR A 55 -8.35 -0.19 8.02
CA TYR A 55 -8.29 -1.05 9.22
C TYR A 55 -7.12 -0.79 10.18
#